data_AF-A0A949AL33-F1
#
_entry.id   AF-A0A949AL33-F1
#
_cell.length_a   1.000
_cell.length_b   1.000
_cell.length_c   1.000
_cell.angle_alpha   90.00
_cell.angle_beta   90.00
_cell.angle_gamma   90.00
#
_symmetry.space_group_name_H-M   'P 1'
#
loop_
_entity.id
_entity.type
_entity.pdbx_description
1 polymer ?
#
loop_
_entity_poly.entity_id
_entity_poly.type
_entity_poly.pdbx_seq_one_letter_code
_entity_poly.pdbx_strand_id
1 'polypeptide(L)'
;MNNNGRQQVKDLVESIITSYDTRLKIIKQIIKNTHQTLEEFRKKREGLSKKLQDVLAGAENLRRKDFDIMMGEVLAVQAEKEDNIKEMLVGFQKEEEQIVEKLKSLSQKESISIKDFKKTLASIKNTQEVREKNVSEKVTLEIEKMRQEIGDMLAGIKKEREKMGII
;
A
#
# COMPACT_ATOMS: atom_id res chain seq x y z
N MET A 1 19.86 -39.99 -9.19
CA MET A 1 18.59 -39.61 -8.55
C MET A 1 17.51 -40.51 -9.13
N ASN A 2 16.85 -41.30 -8.29
CA ASN A 2 15.85 -42.31 -8.63
C ASN A 2 14.55 -41.60 -9.07
N ASN A 3 13.75 -42.21 -9.97
CA ASN A 3 12.53 -41.58 -10.54
C ASN A 3 11.58 -41.01 -9.46
N ASN A 4 11.48 -41.66 -8.30
CA ASN A 4 10.64 -41.23 -7.19
C ASN A 4 11.06 -39.85 -6.61
N GLY A 5 12.36 -39.61 -6.42
CA GLY A 5 12.87 -38.33 -5.90
C GLY A 5 12.73 -37.18 -6.90
N ARG A 6 12.68 -37.47 -8.20
CA ARG A 6 12.44 -36.47 -9.25
C ARG A 6 10.98 -36.03 -9.27
N GLN A 7 10.06 -36.97 -9.08
CA GLN A 7 8.63 -36.69 -9.02
C GLN A 7 8.28 -35.84 -7.79
N GLN A 8 8.80 -36.18 -6.61
CA GLN A 8 8.58 -35.38 -5.38
C GLN A 8 9.02 -33.91 -5.51
N VAL A 9 10.12 -33.64 -6.22
CA VAL A 9 10.57 -32.27 -6.47
C VAL A 9 9.62 -31.53 -7.41
N LYS A 10 9.08 -32.20 -8.42
CA LYS A 10 8.08 -31.61 -9.33
C LYS A 10 6.79 -31.28 -8.58
N ASP A 11 6.26 -32.23 -7.80
CA ASP A 11 5.03 -32.04 -7.03
C ASP A 11 5.19 -30.88 -6.03
N LEU A 12 6.36 -30.77 -5.38
CA LEU A 12 6.68 -29.65 -4.50
C LEU A 12 6.70 -28.31 -5.27
N VAL A 13 7.36 -28.25 -6.43
CA VAL A 13 7.40 -27.04 -7.26
C VAL A 13 5.99 -26.63 -7.69
N GLU A 14 5.14 -27.57 -8.12
CA GLU A 14 3.76 -27.31 -8.51
C GLU A 14 2.91 -26.80 -7.34
N SER A 15 3.07 -27.39 -6.15
CA SER A 15 2.38 -26.93 -4.94
C SER A 15 2.77 -25.48 -4.58
N ILE A 16 4.05 -25.13 -4.73
CA ILE A 16 4.56 -23.79 -4.46
C ILE A 16 4.01 -22.80 -5.51
N ILE A 17 4.03 -23.15 -6.79
CA ILE A 17 3.45 -22.33 -7.86
C ILE A 17 1.97 -22.05 -7.55
N THR A 18 1.20 -23.08 -7.19
CA THR A 18 -0.23 -22.95 -6.85
C THR A 18 -0.46 -22.00 -5.67
N SER A 19 0.41 -22.07 -4.65
CA SER A 19 0.38 -21.15 -3.51
C SER A 19 0.66 -19.70 -3.92
N TYR A 20 1.64 -19.45 -4.80
CA TYR A 20 1.90 -18.10 -5.32
C TYR A 20 0.77 -17.59 -6.23
N ASP A 21 0.21 -18.43 -7.09
CA ASP A 21 -0.95 -18.07 -7.93
C ASP A 21 -2.16 -17.69 -7.07
N THR A 22 -2.37 -18.38 -5.95
CA THR A 22 -3.42 -18.04 -4.97
C THR A 22 -3.13 -16.69 -4.31
N ARG A 23 -1.89 -16.44 -3.88
CA ARG A 23 -1.49 -15.14 -3.34
C ARG A 23 -1.66 -14.01 -4.35
N LEU A 24 -1.28 -14.21 -5.61
CA LEU A 24 -1.49 -13.24 -6.69
C LEU A 24 -2.97 -12.87 -6.86
N LYS A 25 -3.89 -13.84 -6.77
CA LYS A 25 -5.33 -13.56 -6.80
C LYS A 25 -5.77 -12.70 -5.60
N ILE A 26 -5.29 -13.03 -4.40
CA ILE A 26 -5.57 -12.26 -3.19
C ILE A 26 -5.04 -10.83 -3.32
N ILE A 27 -3.80 -10.66 -3.78
CA ILE A 27 -3.18 -9.35 -4.00
C ILE A 27 -4.01 -8.53 -4.98
N LYS A 28 -4.39 -9.10 -6.13
CA LYS A 28 -5.24 -8.42 -7.11
C LYS A 28 -6.56 -7.97 -6.50
N GLN A 29 -7.16 -8.79 -5.64
CA GLN A 29 -8.38 -8.42 -4.91
C GLN A 29 -8.14 -7.29 -3.90
N ILE A 30 -7.04 -7.34 -3.14
CA ILE A 30 -6.64 -6.27 -2.22
C ILE A 30 -6.45 -4.97 -2.99
N ILE A 31 -5.71 -4.98 -4.10
CA ILE A 31 -5.48 -3.80 -4.94
C ILE A 31 -6.81 -3.20 -5.40
N LYS A 32 -7.72 -4.04 -5.88
CA LYS A 32 -9.05 -3.60 -6.32
C LYS A 32 -9.85 -2.99 -5.18
N ASN A 33 -9.90 -3.65 -4.02
CA ASN A 33 -10.64 -3.18 -2.84
C ASN A 33 -10.06 -1.86 -2.32
N THR A 34 -8.73 -1.73 -2.27
CA THR A 34 -8.04 -0.50 -1.87
C THR A 34 -8.41 0.65 -2.81
N HIS A 35 -8.37 0.46 -4.13
CA HIS A 35 -8.79 1.49 -5.09
C HIS A 35 -10.25 1.91 -4.90
N GLN A 36 -11.16 0.95 -4.70
CA GLN A 36 -12.56 1.24 -4.44
C GLN A 36 -12.74 2.05 -3.16
N THR A 37 -12.03 1.67 -2.11
CA THR A 37 -12.09 2.33 -0.80
C THR A 37 -11.55 3.76 -0.88
N LEU A 38 -10.42 3.97 -1.57
CA LEU A 38 -9.85 5.30 -1.81
C LEU A 38 -10.81 6.20 -2.60
N GLU A 39 -11.44 5.67 -3.64
CA GLU A 39 -12.41 6.44 -4.44
C GLU A 39 -13.67 6.80 -3.63
N GLU A 40 -14.16 5.90 -2.77
CA GLU A 40 -15.27 6.21 -1.85
C GLU A 40 -14.90 7.31 -0.84
N PHE A 41 -13.69 7.25 -0.27
CA PHE A 41 -13.19 8.29 0.62
C PHE A 41 -13.05 9.63 -0.10
N ARG A 42 -12.49 9.62 -1.32
CA ARG A 42 -12.38 10.82 -2.17
C ARG A 42 -13.73 11.46 -2.41
N LYS A 43 -14.74 10.69 -2.83
CA LYS A 43 -16.12 11.18 -3.04
C LYS A 43 -16.75 11.74 -1.76
N LYS A 44 -16.61 11.04 -0.63
CA LYS A 44 -17.12 11.53 0.67
C LYS A 44 -16.46 12.84 1.06
N ARG A 45 -15.14 12.95 0.88
CA ARG A 45 -14.35 14.15 1.17
C ARG A 45 -14.74 15.32 0.28
N GLU A 46 -14.85 15.11 -1.04
CA GLU A 46 -15.33 16.13 -1.99
C GLU A 46 -16.73 16.64 -1.60
N GLY A 47 -17.64 15.74 -1.24
CA GLY A 47 -18.97 16.10 -0.76
C GLY A 47 -18.97 16.91 0.53
N LEU A 48 -18.14 16.54 1.52
CA LEU A 48 -18.00 17.29 2.77
C LEU A 48 -17.34 18.65 2.55
N SER A 49 -16.30 18.72 1.72
CA SER A 49 -15.60 19.96 1.38
C SER A 49 -16.55 20.95 0.71
N LYS A 50 -17.36 20.50 -0.26
CA LYS A 50 -18.36 21.34 -0.90
C LYS A 50 -19.40 21.88 0.08
N LYS A 51 -19.95 21.02 0.94
CA LYS A 51 -20.91 21.46 1.99
C LYS A 51 -20.31 22.52 2.90
N LEU A 52 -19.05 22.34 3.30
CA LEU A 52 -18.36 23.30 4.16
C LEU A 52 -18.08 24.61 3.42
N GLN A 53 -17.70 24.56 2.14
CA GLN A 53 -17.54 25.73 1.29
C GLN A 53 -18.85 26.53 1.16
N ASP A 54 -19.98 25.84 0.94
CA ASP A 54 -21.30 26.47 0.84
C ASP A 54 -21.70 27.17 2.15
N VAL A 55 -21.44 26.54 3.31
CA VAL A 55 -21.69 27.13 4.64
C VAL A 55 -20.81 28.36 4.88
N LEU A 56 -19.54 28.31 4.50
CA LEU A 56 -18.61 29.42 4.68
C LEU A 56 -18.87 30.59 3.72
N ALA A 57 -19.29 30.31 2.49
CA ALA A 57 -19.69 31.35 1.53
C ALA A 57 -20.89 32.17 2.01
N GLY A 58 -21.79 31.56 2.80
CA GLY A 58 -22.89 32.27 3.46
C GLY A 58 -22.46 33.17 4.63
N ALA A 59 -21.22 33.06 5.13
CA ALA A 59 -20.77 33.64 6.39
C ALA A 59 -19.67 34.72 6.23
N GLU A 60 -19.71 35.53 5.18
CA GLU A 60 -18.72 36.57 4.82
C GLU A 60 -17.34 36.05 4.31
N ASN A 61 -16.90 36.64 3.19
CA ASN A 61 -15.99 36.07 2.18
C ASN A 61 -14.55 35.74 2.58
N LEU A 62 -14.01 36.24 3.71
CA LEU A 62 -12.62 35.96 4.09
C LEU A 62 -12.41 34.47 4.43
N ARG A 63 -13.37 33.84 5.10
CA ARG A 63 -13.26 32.46 5.59
C ARG A 63 -13.22 31.42 4.47
N ARG A 64 -13.78 31.75 3.30
CA ARG A 64 -13.76 30.86 2.14
C ARG A 64 -12.35 30.72 1.56
N LYS A 65 -11.60 31.83 1.45
CA LYS A 65 -10.25 31.80 0.88
C LYS A 65 -9.29 30.99 1.76
N ASP A 66 -9.38 31.16 3.07
CA ASP A 66 -8.56 30.40 4.02
C ASP A 66 -8.91 28.90 3.98
N PHE A 67 -10.19 28.57 3.85
CA PHE A 67 -10.64 27.19 3.66
C PHE A 67 -10.12 26.56 2.38
N ASP A 68 -10.19 27.27 1.25
CA ASP A 68 -9.72 26.78 -0.03
C ASP A 68 -8.20 26.51 0.00
N ILE A 69 -7.41 27.34 0.69
CA ILE A 69 -5.96 27.14 0.90
C ILE A 69 -5.71 25.89 1.75
N MET A 70 -6.32 25.80 2.95
CA MET A 70 -6.11 24.66 3.84
C MET A 70 -6.55 23.33 3.20
N MET A 71 -7.69 23.33 2.50
CA MET A 71 -8.16 22.13 1.81
C MET A 71 -7.26 21.77 0.63
N GLY A 72 -6.72 22.75 -0.09
CA GLY A 72 -5.75 22.50 -1.16
C GLY A 72 -4.54 21.72 -0.68
N GLU A 73 -3.96 22.11 0.46
CA GLU A 73 -2.81 21.42 1.07
C GLU A 73 -3.18 20.00 1.52
N VAL A 74 -4.32 19.82 2.21
CA VAL A 74 -4.79 18.51 2.65
C VAL A 74 -5.04 17.57 1.47
N LEU A 75 -5.64 18.07 0.39
CA LEU A 75 -5.91 17.30 -0.82
C LEU A 75 -4.62 16.89 -1.53
N ALA A 76 -3.63 17.79 -1.60
CA ALA A 76 -2.34 17.50 -2.23
C ALA A 76 -1.59 16.38 -1.48
N VAL A 77 -1.49 16.48 -0.16
CA VAL A 77 -0.85 15.44 0.68
C VAL A 77 -1.58 14.11 0.54
N GLN A 78 -2.91 14.11 0.48
CA GLN A 78 -3.68 12.87 0.32
C GLN A 78 -3.51 12.25 -1.07
N ALA A 79 -3.48 13.05 -2.14
CA ALA A 79 -3.23 12.56 -3.49
C ALA A 79 -1.85 11.90 -3.59
N GLU A 80 -0.82 12.52 -3.00
CA GLU A 80 0.53 11.95 -2.93
C GLU A 80 0.54 10.61 -2.18
N LYS A 81 -0.13 10.52 -1.03
CA LYS A 81 -0.24 9.25 -0.27
C LYS A 81 -0.98 8.17 -1.05
N GLU A 82 -2.06 8.53 -1.73
CA GLU A 82 -2.83 7.61 -2.59
C GLU A 82 -1.96 7.05 -3.72
N ASP A 83 -1.19 7.90 -4.40
CA ASP A 83 -0.31 7.47 -5.49
C ASP A 83 0.85 6.60 -4.99
N ASN A 84 1.46 6.95 -3.86
CA ASN A 84 2.47 6.11 -3.20
C ASN A 84 1.93 4.70 -2.87
N ILE A 85 0.69 4.61 -2.36
CA ILE A 85 0.04 3.31 -2.07
C ILE A 85 -0.14 2.51 -3.37
N LYS A 86 -0.59 3.16 -4.45
CA LYS A 86 -0.75 2.48 -5.75
C LYS A 86 0.57 1.95 -6.27
N GLU A 87 1.63 2.77 -6.24
CA GLU A 87 2.97 2.36 -6.69
C GLU A 87 3.51 1.18 -5.89
N MET A 88 3.38 1.21 -4.56
CA MET A 88 3.79 0.10 -3.69
C MET A 88 3.06 -1.20 -4.04
N LEU A 89 1.74 -1.12 -4.26
CA LEU A 89 0.91 -2.26 -4.61
C LEU A 89 1.26 -2.85 -5.98
N VAL A 90 1.52 -2.00 -6.98
CA VAL A 90 1.97 -2.41 -8.32
C VAL A 90 3.35 -3.08 -8.25
N GLY A 91 4.27 -2.51 -7.48
CA GLY A 91 5.59 -3.10 -7.24
C GLY A 91 5.48 -4.50 -6.64
N PHE A 92 4.64 -4.66 -5.61
CA PHE A 92 4.40 -5.95 -4.97
C PHE A 92 3.84 -7.00 -5.93
N GLN A 93 2.86 -6.63 -6.76
CA GLN A 93 2.31 -7.53 -7.76
C GLN A 93 3.40 -8.01 -8.73
N LYS A 94 4.22 -7.08 -9.24
CA LYS A 94 5.28 -7.38 -10.20
C LYS A 94 6.34 -8.33 -9.62
N GLU A 95 6.72 -8.14 -8.36
CA GLU A 95 7.67 -9.04 -7.67
C GLU A 95 7.13 -10.47 -7.57
N GLU A 96 5.87 -10.62 -7.15
CA GLU A 96 5.23 -11.94 -7.01
C GLU A 96 5.06 -12.62 -8.38
N GLU A 97 4.75 -11.87 -9.44
CA GLU A 97 4.72 -12.38 -10.82
C GLU A 97 6.10 -12.90 -11.26
N GLN A 98 7.17 -12.15 -10.99
CA GLN A 98 8.54 -12.60 -11.30
C GLN A 98 8.95 -13.87 -10.54
N ILE A 99 8.49 -14.04 -9.30
CA ILE A 99 8.73 -15.27 -8.53
C ILE A 99 8.02 -16.45 -9.20
N VAL A 100 6.76 -16.28 -9.61
CA VAL A 100 6.02 -17.31 -10.33
C VAL A 100 6.70 -17.69 -11.65
N GLU A 101 7.17 -16.72 -12.43
CA GLU A 101 7.91 -16.98 -13.67
C GLU A 101 9.22 -17.76 -13.43
N LYS A 102 9.99 -17.38 -12.40
CA LYS A 102 11.21 -18.12 -11.99
C LYS A 102 10.89 -19.56 -11.58
N LEU A 103 9.81 -19.78 -10.86
CA LEU A 103 9.40 -21.13 -10.46
C LEU A 103 8.91 -21.97 -11.65
N LYS A 104 8.13 -21.37 -12.55
CA LYS A 104 7.65 -22.02 -13.78
C LYS A 104 8.81 -22.43 -14.70
N SER A 105 9.77 -21.54 -14.90
CA SER A 105 10.96 -21.83 -15.72
C SER A 105 11.84 -22.92 -15.11
N LEU A 106 11.90 -23.04 -13.77
CA LEU A 106 12.54 -24.18 -13.13
C LEU A 106 11.78 -25.48 -13.40
N SER A 107 10.45 -25.47 -13.23
CA SER A 107 9.60 -26.66 -13.46
C SER A 107 9.73 -27.25 -14.87
N GLN A 108 9.96 -26.39 -15.87
CA GLN A 108 10.08 -26.77 -17.28
C GLN A 108 11.45 -27.35 -17.67
N LYS A 109 12.48 -27.29 -16.80
CA LYS A 109 13.79 -27.88 -17.10
C LYS A 109 13.74 -29.40 -16.97
N GLU A 110 14.19 -30.12 -18.00
CA GLU A 110 14.27 -31.60 -18.02
C GLU A 110 15.12 -32.16 -16.86
N SER A 111 16.12 -31.40 -16.39
CA SER A 111 16.91 -31.72 -15.22
C SER A 111 16.97 -30.55 -14.23
N ILE A 112 16.02 -30.48 -13.31
CA ILE A 112 16.14 -29.60 -12.14
C ILE A 112 17.18 -30.19 -11.21
N SER A 113 18.31 -29.49 -11.05
CA SER A 113 19.22 -29.78 -9.96
C SER A 113 18.58 -29.31 -8.65
N ILE A 114 18.55 -30.18 -7.63
CA ILE A 114 18.13 -29.81 -6.26
C ILE A 114 18.88 -28.56 -5.78
N LYS A 115 20.14 -28.40 -6.21
CA LYS A 115 20.97 -27.23 -5.88
C LYS A 115 20.36 -25.93 -6.43
N ASP A 116 19.90 -25.93 -7.67
CA ASP A 116 19.31 -24.75 -8.32
C ASP A 116 17.97 -24.39 -7.68
N PHE A 117 17.17 -25.41 -7.36
CA PHE A 117 15.90 -25.21 -6.66
C PHE A 117 16.11 -24.62 -5.26
N LYS A 118 17.05 -25.17 -4.47
CA LYS A 118 17.40 -24.63 -3.15
C LYS A 118 17.91 -23.18 -3.23
N LYS A 119 18.74 -22.88 -4.23
CA LYS A 119 19.24 -21.51 -4.45
C LYS A 119 18.11 -20.53 -4.72
N THR A 120 17.14 -20.93 -5.56
CA THR A 120 15.97 -20.09 -5.85
C THR A 120 15.09 -19.89 -4.62
N LEU A 121 14.83 -20.94 -3.83
CA LEU A 121 14.08 -20.81 -2.58
C LEU A 121 14.78 -19.90 -1.57
N ALA A 122 16.09 -20.02 -1.42
CA ALA A 122 16.87 -19.14 -0.54
C ALA A 122 16.82 -17.68 -0.99
N SER A 123 16.90 -17.42 -2.31
CA SER A 123 16.74 -16.08 -2.85
C SER A 123 15.36 -15.50 -2.58
N ILE A 124 14.30 -16.28 -2.78
CA ILE A 124 12.92 -15.87 -2.52
C ILE A 124 12.74 -15.51 -1.04
N LYS A 125 13.25 -16.37 -0.14
CA LYS A 125 13.17 -16.15 1.30
C LYS A 125 13.87 -14.86 1.73
N ASN A 126 15.11 -14.63 1.26
CA ASN A 126 15.84 -13.40 1.55
C ASN A 126 15.09 -12.15 1.06
N THR A 127 14.53 -12.20 -0.16
CA THR A 127 13.75 -11.08 -0.70
C THR A 127 12.52 -10.79 0.17
N GLN A 128 11.83 -11.82 0.65
CA GLN A 128 10.68 -11.67 1.54
C GLN A 128 11.05 -11.07 2.90
N GLU A 129 12.11 -11.56 3.54
CA GLU A 129 12.57 -11.05 4.84
C GLU A 129 12.99 -9.58 4.77
N VAL A 130 13.76 -9.20 3.74
CA VAL A 130 14.15 -7.79 3.52
C VAL A 130 12.92 -6.92 3.30
N ARG A 131 11.95 -7.39 2.52
CA ARG A 131 10.71 -6.66 2.25
C ARG A 131 9.87 -6.49 3.51
N GLU A 132 9.67 -7.54 4.28
CA GLU A 132 8.89 -7.48 5.53
C GLU A 132 9.48 -6.46 6.50
N LYS A 133 10.80 -6.45 6.65
CA LYS A 133 11.49 -5.45 7.47
C LYS A 133 11.27 -4.03 6.93
N ASN A 134 11.52 -3.81 5.63
CA ASN A 134 11.37 -2.49 5.01
C ASN A 134 9.92 -1.96 5.09
N VAL A 135 8.93 -2.82 4.87
CA VAL A 135 7.51 -2.46 4.95
C VAL A 135 7.14 -2.12 6.39
N SER A 136 7.57 -2.92 7.36
CA SER A 136 7.32 -2.68 8.78
C SER A 136 7.90 -1.34 9.24
N GLU A 137 9.15 -1.04 8.86
CA GLU A 137 9.81 0.23 9.17
C GLU A 137 9.08 1.42 8.53
N LYS A 138 8.76 1.34 7.23
CA LYS A 138 8.03 2.41 6.53
C LYS A 138 6.65 2.68 7.13
N VAL A 139 5.88 1.63 7.46
CA VAL A 139 4.56 1.76 8.08
C VAL A 139 4.67 2.41 9.45
N THR A 140 5.67 2.01 10.25
CA THR A 140 5.90 2.59 11.58
C THR A 140 6.22 4.09 11.48
N LEU A 141 7.15 4.47 10.59
CA LEU A 141 7.52 5.86 10.35
C LEU A 141 6.32 6.70 9.88
N GLU A 142 5.51 6.18 8.97
CA GLU A 142 4.33 6.91 8.47
C GLU A 142 3.28 7.11 9.56
N ILE A 143 3.06 6.11 10.43
CA ILE A 143 2.14 6.23 11.58
C ILE A 143 2.65 7.30 12.56
N GLU A 144 3.96 7.34 12.83
CA GLU A 144 4.56 8.36 13.68
C GLU A 144 4.40 9.76 13.09
N LYS A 145 4.67 9.92 11.79
CA LYS A 145 4.48 11.18 11.08
C LYS A 145 3.02 11.64 11.13
N MET A 146 2.07 10.75 10.88
CA MET A 146 0.63 11.06 10.98
C MET A 146 0.23 11.50 12.40
N ARG A 147 0.77 10.84 13.44
CA ARG A 147 0.51 11.24 14.84
C ARG A 147 1.04 12.63 15.14
N GLN A 148 2.23 12.96 14.62
CA GLN A 148 2.83 14.27 14.78
C GLN A 148 2.02 15.35 14.06
N GLU A 149 1.65 15.12 12.79
CA GLU A 149 0.81 16.02 11.99
C GLU A 149 -0.53 16.32 12.69
N ILE A 150 -1.19 15.29 13.24
CA ILE A 150 -2.44 15.46 14.02
C ILE A 150 -2.17 16.28 15.29
N GLY A 151 -1.06 16.00 16.00
CA GLY A 151 -0.65 16.76 17.18
C GLY A 151 -0.47 18.25 16.90
N ASP A 152 0.23 18.58 15.82
CA ASP A 152 0.50 19.95 15.40
C ASP A 152 -0.79 20.67 14.97
N MET A 153 -1.66 19.98 14.22
CA MET A 153 -2.96 20.52 13.80
C MET A 153 -3.85 20.84 15.01
N LEU A 154 -3.93 19.93 15.99
CA LEU A 154 -4.71 20.13 17.21
C LEU A 154 -4.14 21.27 18.07
N ALA A 155 -2.81 21.38 18.16
CA ALA A 155 -2.15 22.49 18.84
C ALA A 155 -2.44 23.84 18.17
N GLY A 156 -2.47 23.87 16.83
CA GLY A 156 -2.87 25.05 16.05
C GLY A 156 -4.32 25.47 16.34
N ILE A 157 -5.27 24.54 16.29
CA ILE A 157 -6.69 24.79 16.58
C ILE A 157 -6.87 25.32 18.01
N LYS A 158 -6.14 24.75 18.98
CA LYS A 158 -6.19 25.21 20.38
C LYS A 158 -5.75 26.67 20.51
N LYS A 159 -4.60 27.04 19.91
CA LYS A 159 -4.10 28.42 19.92
C LYS A 159 -5.07 29.41 19.26
N GLU A 160 -5.69 29.02 18.15
CA GLU A 160 -6.67 29.89 17.47
C GLU A 160 -7.95 30.07 18.30
N ARG A 161 -8.40 29.03 19.03
CA ARG A 161 -9.55 29.15 19.93
C ARG A 161 -9.28 30.04 21.14
N GLU A 162 -8.07 29.99 21.70
CA GLU A 162 -7.62 30.89 22.77
C GLU A 162 -7.61 32.35 22.28
N LYS A 163 -7.12 32.62 21.07
CA LYS A 163 -7.14 33.98 20.47
C LYS A 163 -8.56 34.51 20.23
N MET A 164 -9.51 33.64 19.89
CA MET A 164 -10.90 33.99 19.65
C MET A 164 -11.75 34.11 20.95
N GLY A 165 -11.18 33.84 22.13
CA GLY A 165 -11.90 33.90 23.40
C GLY A 165 -12.99 32.83 23.56
N ILE A 166 -12.85 31.71 22.84
CA ILE A 166 -13.82 30.60 22.85
C ILE A 166 -13.51 29.58 23.96
N ILE A 167 -12.34 29.70 24.60
CA ILE A 167 -11.91 28.91 25.77
C ILE A 167 -11.13 29.83 26.71
#